data_AF-A0A1H6GXP9-F1
#
_entry.id   AF-A0A1H6GXP9-F1
#
_cell.length_a   1.000
_cell.length_b   1.000
_cell.length_c   1.000
_cell.angle_alpha   90.00
_cell.angle_beta   90.00
_cell.angle_gamma   90.00
#
_symmetry.space_group_name_H-M   'P 1'
#
loop_
_entity.id
_entity.type
_entity.pdbx_description
1 polymer ?
#
loop_
_entity_poly.entity_id
_entity_poly.type
_entity_poly.pdbx_seq_one_letter_code
_entity_poly.pdbx_strand_id
1 'polypeptide(L)'
;MKSLNSKVNRGLAIAAGAAAAFCALTVSLSAQERSNLLVTVALQTECDQLAGSPFDEQRNGSFAPVDIANIDVKAVDACRTAYEATGNPRFAYQLGRALNNSEQADQAMTAYNVAAEANYPAAKVNFGMLMGRLGDEQQEFRLYTEAANGGNRLAAYNLGVAYRDGLGTQVDVTKALTWFEKAAAEGDDTAAFNIGAIYDEGTMLPADDQTAIAWYDLAAQRGNTDAMINLGLMYESGEGITADAQKAVDLYRKAAEKGDLFGAQKVMEFQELGMIPAQPKQDMNEVMNTLVLKQGDIETPAKNGRDI
;
A
#
# COMPACT_ATOMS: atom_id res chain seq x y z
N MET A 1 56.91 -42.39 -15.54
CA MET A 1 57.86 -41.34 -15.96
C MET A 1 57.09 -40.19 -16.59
N LYS A 2 57.21 -38.99 -15.98
CA LYS A 2 57.07 -37.60 -16.47
C LYS A 2 55.95 -37.28 -17.51
N SER A 3 54.91 -36.50 -17.20
CA SER A 3 54.83 -35.07 -16.79
C SER A 3 54.79 -34.10 -17.98
N LEU A 4 53.74 -33.25 -18.07
CA LEU A 4 53.81 -31.76 -18.00
C LEU A 4 52.50 -31.07 -18.48
N ASN A 5 51.92 -30.25 -17.59
CA ASN A 5 51.43 -28.85 -17.77
C ASN A 5 50.39 -28.51 -18.88
N SER A 6 49.42 -27.58 -18.74
CA SER A 6 49.32 -26.37 -17.91
C SER A 6 47.91 -25.71 -17.95
N LYS A 7 47.53 -25.10 -16.81
CA LYS A 7 47.01 -23.72 -16.57
C LYS A 7 45.69 -23.20 -17.21
N VAL A 8 44.71 -23.00 -16.33
CA VAL A 8 43.95 -21.77 -15.96
C VAL A 8 44.07 -20.51 -16.83
N ASN A 9 42.92 -19.87 -17.13
CA ASN A 9 42.67 -18.40 -17.13
C ASN A 9 41.15 -18.15 -17.11
N ARG A 10 40.49 -17.50 -16.14
CA ARG A 10 40.50 -16.09 -15.66
C ARG A 10 40.27 -15.03 -16.74
N GLY A 11 39.07 -14.43 -16.67
CA GLY A 11 38.75 -13.01 -16.88
C GLY A 11 39.00 -12.41 -18.26
N LEU A 12 37.94 -11.90 -18.90
CA LEU A 12 38.11 -10.88 -19.93
C LEU A 12 37.30 -9.63 -19.60
N ALA A 13 38.08 -8.56 -19.43
CA ALA A 13 37.66 -7.19 -19.25
C ALA A 13 36.95 -6.65 -20.50
N ILE A 14 36.04 -5.71 -20.25
CA ILE A 14 35.33 -4.91 -21.25
C ILE A 14 36.33 -3.91 -21.84
N ALA A 15 36.50 -3.95 -23.16
CA ALA A 15 37.10 -2.87 -23.94
C ALA A 15 36.32 -2.71 -25.26
N ALA A 16 36.16 -1.46 -25.65
CA ALA A 16 35.20 -0.95 -26.61
C ALA A 16 35.39 -1.39 -28.08
N GLY A 17 34.28 -1.35 -28.84
CA GLY A 17 34.30 -1.03 -30.26
C GLY A 17 34.26 -2.21 -31.23
N ALA A 18 33.11 -2.88 -31.35
CA ALA A 18 32.65 -3.49 -32.60
C ALA A 18 31.14 -3.76 -32.48
N ALA A 19 30.36 -3.35 -33.48
CA ALA A 19 28.95 -3.64 -33.58
C ALA A 19 28.74 -5.15 -33.66
N ALA A 20 28.40 -5.77 -32.54
CA ALA A 20 27.97 -7.16 -32.49
C ALA A 20 26.56 -7.22 -33.09
N ALA A 21 26.45 -7.84 -34.26
CA ALA A 21 25.17 -8.26 -34.81
C ALA A 21 24.48 -9.16 -33.79
N PHE A 22 23.41 -8.67 -33.15
CA PHE A 22 22.50 -9.50 -32.38
C PHE A 22 21.85 -10.48 -33.35
N CYS A 23 22.41 -11.68 -33.46
CA CYS A 23 21.74 -12.80 -34.09
C CYS A 23 20.58 -13.18 -33.16
N ALA A 24 19.40 -12.63 -33.41
CA ALA A 24 18.18 -13.01 -32.72
C ALA A 24 17.86 -14.47 -33.11
N LEU A 25 18.31 -15.42 -32.29
CA LEU A 25 17.84 -16.80 -32.34
C LEU A 25 16.34 -16.79 -32.04
N THR A 26 15.52 -16.79 -33.08
CA THR A 26 14.10 -17.04 -32.97
C THR A 26 13.94 -18.55 -32.74
N VAL A 27 13.92 -18.96 -31.48
CA VAL A 27 13.56 -20.34 -31.13
C VAL A 27 12.07 -20.50 -31.45
N SER A 28 11.75 -21.25 -32.50
CA SER A 28 10.37 -21.57 -32.85
C SER A 28 9.88 -22.69 -31.94
N LEU A 29 8.91 -22.37 -31.07
CA LEU A 29 8.24 -23.36 -30.22
C LEU A 29 7.52 -24.40 -31.10
N SER A 30 7.69 -25.67 -30.77
CA SER A 30 6.93 -26.79 -31.32
C SER A 30 5.44 -26.65 -30.99
N ALA A 31 4.58 -27.37 -31.73
CA ALA A 31 3.14 -27.36 -31.46
C ALA A 31 2.80 -27.81 -30.03
N GLN A 32 3.56 -28.78 -29.49
CA GLN A 32 3.40 -29.25 -28.13
C GLN A 32 3.78 -28.17 -27.11
N GLU A 33 4.91 -27.49 -27.31
CA GLU A 33 5.35 -26.43 -26.39
C GLU A 33 4.41 -25.22 -26.43
N ARG A 34 3.85 -24.88 -27.60
CA ARG A 34 2.80 -23.85 -27.71
C ARG A 34 1.54 -24.26 -26.97
N SER A 35 1.11 -25.51 -27.12
CA SER A 35 -0.07 -26.01 -26.42
C SER A 35 0.13 -26.01 -24.90
N ASN A 36 1.29 -26.46 -24.42
CA ASN A 36 1.65 -26.42 -23.00
C ASN A 36 1.67 -24.97 -22.48
N LEU A 37 2.25 -24.04 -23.24
CA LEU A 37 2.29 -22.62 -22.87
C LEU A 37 0.87 -22.02 -22.77
N LEU A 38 -0.02 -22.34 -23.70
CA LEU A 38 -1.41 -21.87 -23.68
C LEU A 38 -2.16 -22.39 -22.45
N VAL A 39 -1.97 -23.65 -22.09
CA VAL A 39 -2.55 -24.24 -20.87
C VAL A 39 -2.01 -23.53 -19.63
N THR A 40 -0.70 -23.32 -19.54
CA THR A 40 -0.09 -22.61 -18.42
C THR A 40 -0.64 -21.18 -18.29
N VAL A 41 -0.76 -20.43 -19.39
CA VAL A 41 -1.32 -19.07 -19.37
C VAL A 41 -2.79 -19.05 -18.92
N ALA A 42 -3.58 -20.05 -19.33
CA ALA A 42 -4.97 -20.16 -18.89
C ALA A 42 -5.08 -20.38 -17.38
N LEU A 43 -4.28 -21.30 -16.82
CA LEU A 43 -4.24 -21.57 -15.37
C LEU A 43 -3.84 -20.33 -14.56
N GLN A 44 -2.84 -19.59 -15.04
CA GLN A 44 -2.39 -18.35 -14.43
C GLN A 44 -3.50 -17.28 -14.40
N THR A 45 -4.23 -17.15 -15.51
CA THR A 45 -5.32 -16.18 -15.67
C THR A 45 -6.46 -16.45 -14.71
N GLU A 46 -6.83 -17.72 -14.52
CA GLU A 46 -7.92 -18.11 -13.63
C GLU A 46 -7.60 -17.77 -12.16
N CYS A 47 -6.39 -18.09 -11.69
CA CYS A 47 -5.95 -17.70 -10.33
C CYS A 47 -5.93 -16.16 -10.18
N ASP A 48 -5.36 -15.44 -11.15
CA ASP A 48 -5.32 -13.98 -11.11
C ASP A 48 -6.74 -13.39 -11.03
N GLN A 49 -7.73 -13.93 -11.74
CA GLN A 49 -9.11 -13.46 -11.71
C GLN A 49 -9.83 -13.75 -10.39
N LEU A 50 -9.55 -14.89 -9.76
CA LEU A 50 -10.27 -15.35 -8.58
C LEU A 50 -9.63 -14.94 -7.25
N ALA A 51 -8.31 -14.76 -7.21
CA ALA A 51 -7.58 -14.45 -5.96
C ALA A 51 -6.41 -13.47 -6.17
N GLY A 52 -6.41 -12.70 -7.27
CA GLY A 52 -5.47 -11.61 -7.50
C GLY A 52 -5.51 -10.54 -6.40
N SER A 53 -4.35 -9.99 -6.03
CA SER A 53 -4.27 -8.94 -5.00
C SER A 53 -4.77 -7.60 -5.55
N PRO A 54 -5.62 -6.84 -4.82
CA PRO A 54 -5.99 -5.49 -5.22
C PRO A 54 -4.79 -4.53 -5.23
N PHE A 55 -3.67 -4.93 -4.62
CA PHE A 55 -2.41 -4.18 -4.59
C PHE A 55 -1.34 -4.72 -5.55
N ASP A 56 -1.64 -5.73 -6.38
CA ASP A 56 -0.72 -6.22 -7.40
C ASP A 56 -0.87 -5.39 -8.68
N GLU A 57 -0.10 -4.32 -8.78
CA GLU A 57 -0.12 -3.39 -9.92
C GLU A 57 0.23 -4.09 -11.26
N GLN A 58 1.13 -5.08 -11.22
CA GLN A 58 1.52 -5.83 -12.41
C GLN A 58 0.34 -6.62 -12.98
N ARG A 59 -0.52 -7.16 -12.13
CA ARG A 59 -1.75 -7.87 -12.52
C ARG A 59 -2.90 -6.91 -12.81
N ASN A 60 -3.07 -5.84 -12.04
CA ASN A 60 -4.25 -4.97 -12.07
C ASN A 60 -4.34 -4.07 -13.31
N GLY A 61 -3.27 -4.00 -14.13
CA GLY A 61 -3.37 -3.45 -15.48
C GLY A 61 -4.19 -4.30 -16.46
N SER A 62 -4.41 -5.59 -16.16
CA SER A 62 -5.12 -6.53 -17.04
C SER A 62 -6.45 -7.03 -16.48
N PHE A 63 -6.71 -6.85 -15.18
CA PHE A 63 -7.89 -7.38 -14.52
C PHE A 63 -8.38 -6.45 -13.40
N ALA A 64 -9.70 -6.41 -13.18
CA ALA A 64 -10.30 -5.63 -12.10
C ALA A 64 -9.91 -6.19 -10.72
N PRO A 65 -9.75 -5.34 -9.68
CA PRO A 65 -9.46 -5.78 -8.31
C PRO A 65 -10.45 -6.86 -7.84
N VAL A 66 -9.92 -7.91 -7.20
CA VAL A 66 -10.75 -9.00 -6.65
C VAL A 66 -11.31 -8.58 -5.30
N ASP A 67 -12.63 -8.68 -5.16
CA ASP A 67 -13.30 -8.58 -3.86
C ASP A 67 -12.98 -9.83 -3.03
N ILE A 68 -12.38 -9.62 -1.86
CA ILE A 68 -11.96 -10.68 -0.94
C ILE A 68 -13.16 -11.53 -0.49
N ALA A 69 -14.36 -10.94 -0.40
CA ALA A 69 -15.56 -11.66 -0.02
C ALA A 69 -15.97 -12.74 -1.04
N ASN A 70 -15.49 -12.65 -2.29
CA ASN A 70 -15.81 -13.59 -3.36
C ASN A 70 -14.76 -14.70 -3.52
N ILE A 71 -13.70 -14.71 -2.71
CA ILE A 71 -12.65 -15.73 -2.80
C ILE A 71 -13.16 -17.03 -2.19
N ASP A 72 -13.32 -18.07 -3.00
CA ASP A 72 -13.88 -19.36 -2.58
C ASP A 72 -12.92 -20.53 -2.81
N VAL A 73 -13.44 -21.76 -2.64
CA VAL A 73 -12.69 -23.00 -2.87
C VAL A 73 -12.20 -23.15 -4.31
N LYS A 74 -12.87 -22.57 -5.31
CA LYS A 74 -12.39 -22.60 -6.70
C LYS A 74 -11.14 -21.77 -6.86
N ALA A 75 -11.05 -20.65 -6.15
CA ALA A 75 -9.86 -19.83 -6.13
C ALA A 75 -8.66 -20.59 -5.53
N VAL A 76 -8.90 -21.40 -4.50
CA VAL A 76 -7.88 -22.28 -3.91
C VAL A 76 -7.35 -23.26 -4.96
N ASP A 77 -8.24 -23.98 -5.65
CA ASP A 77 -7.86 -24.97 -6.66
C ASP A 77 -7.13 -24.35 -7.86
N ALA A 78 -7.63 -23.22 -8.35
CA ALA A 78 -7.02 -22.48 -9.45
C ALA A 78 -5.60 -22.02 -9.09
N CYS A 79 -5.42 -21.42 -7.91
CA CYS A 79 -4.11 -20.91 -7.48
C CYS A 79 -3.13 -22.01 -7.09
N ARG A 80 -3.61 -23.12 -6.53
CA ARG A 80 -2.78 -24.31 -6.29
C ARG A 80 -2.25 -24.86 -7.61
N THR A 81 -3.12 -25.06 -8.57
CA THR A 81 -2.75 -25.56 -9.91
C THR A 81 -1.79 -24.60 -10.62
N ALA A 82 -2.06 -23.30 -10.56
CA ALA A 82 -1.18 -22.28 -11.15
C ALA A 82 0.21 -22.27 -10.49
N TYR A 83 0.29 -22.39 -9.17
CA TYR A 83 1.56 -22.45 -8.46
C TYR A 83 2.33 -23.74 -8.78
N GLU A 84 1.68 -24.91 -8.71
CA GLU A 84 2.30 -26.20 -9.01
C GLU A 84 2.84 -26.28 -10.45
N ALA A 85 2.13 -25.66 -11.40
CA ALA A 85 2.54 -25.65 -12.81
C ALA A 85 3.72 -24.70 -13.09
N THR A 86 3.96 -23.69 -12.26
CA THR A 86 4.87 -22.58 -12.61
C THR A 86 6.00 -22.34 -11.61
N GLY A 87 5.82 -22.75 -10.35
CA GLY A 87 6.68 -22.36 -9.24
C GLY A 87 6.71 -20.86 -8.96
N ASN A 88 5.82 -20.06 -9.58
CA ASN A 88 5.85 -18.61 -9.46
C ASN A 88 5.31 -18.20 -8.07
N PRO A 89 6.12 -17.53 -7.23
CA PRO A 89 5.75 -17.24 -5.85
C PRO A 89 4.57 -16.28 -5.71
N ARG A 90 4.23 -15.52 -6.76
CA ARG A 90 3.00 -14.74 -6.81
C ARG A 90 1.77 -15.63 -6.61
N PHE A 91 1.71 -16.80 -7.25
CA PHE A 91 0.57 -17.71 -7.12
C PHE A 91 0.57 -18.45 -5.79
N ALA A 92 1.75 -18.72 -5.18
CA ALA A 92 1.80 -19.17 -3.80
C ALA A 92 1.20 -18.13 -2.83
N TYR A 93 1.48 -16.84 -3.06
CA TYR A 93 0.87 -15.78 -2.26
C TYR A 93 -0.66 -15.69 -2.47
N GLN A 94 -1.14 -15.74 -3.71
CA GLN A 94 -2.58 -15.75 -4.00
C GLN A 94 -3.28 -16.99 -3.44
N LEU A 95 -2.63 -18.16 -3.50
CA LEU A 95 -3.08 -19.38 -2.85
C LEU A 95 -3.20 -19.20 -1.32
N GLY A 96 -2.21 -18.58 -0.68
CA GLY A 96 -2.27 -18.24 0.74
C GLY A 96 -3.49 -17.37 1.08
N ARG A 97 -3.80 -16.37 0.24
CA ARG A 97 -5.00 -15.52 0.39
C ARG A 97 -6.29 -16.33 0.27
N ALA A 98 -6.37 -17.21 -0.73
CA ALA A 98 -7.53 -18.06 -0.95
C ALA A 98 -7.77 -19.06 0.18
N LEU A 99 -6.69 -19.70 0.66
CA LEU A 99 -6.74 -20.62 1.79
C LEU A 99 -7.13 -19.90 3.09
N ASN A 100 -6.61 -18.70 3.32
CA ASN A 100 -6.96 -17.89 4.49
C ASN A 100 -8.45 -17.51 4.49
N ASN A 101 -9.00 -17.12 3.34
CA ASN A 101 -10.43 -16.82 3.21
C ASN A 101 -11.31 -18.08 3.36
N SER A 102 -10.78 -19.24 2.98
CA SER A 102 -11.44 -20.54 3.13
C SER A 102 -11.19 -21.19 4.50
N GLU A 103 -10.75 -20.44 5.50
CA GLU A 103 -10.48 -20.90 6.88
C GLU A 103 -9.45 -22.04 7.00
N GLN A 104 -8.58 -22.22 6.01
CA GLN A 104 -7.51 -23.23 6.00
C GLN A 104 -6.18 -22.62 6.46
N ALA A 105 -6.14 -22.17 7.73
CA ALA A 105 -5.05 -21.37 8.27
C ALA A 105 -3.65 -22.01 8.13
N ASP A 106 -3.50 -23.30 8.46
CA ASP A 106 -2.20 -23.99 8.40
C ASP A 106 -1.63 -24.05 6.96
N GLN A 107 -2.50 -24.34 6.00
CA GLN A 107 -2.11 -24.36 4.59
C GLN A 107 -1.83 -22.94 4.08
N ALA A 108 -2.62 -21.96 4.51
CA ALA A 108 -2.41 -20.56 4.16
C ALA A 108 -1.04 -20.05 4.64
N MET A 109 -0.68 -20.33 5.90
CA MET A 109 0.62 -20.00 6.46
C MET A 109 1.76 -20.65 5.67
N THR A 110 1.59 -21.92 5.28
CA THR A 110 2.57 -22.62 4.45
C THR A 110 2.74 -21.93 3.09
N ALA A 111 1.65 -21.61 2.41
CA ALA A 111 1.69 -20.95 1.10
C ALA A 111 2.29 -19.53 1.16
N TYR A 112 1.97 -18.77 2.20
CA TYR A 112 2.58 -17.46 2.44
C TYR A 112 4.08 -17.55 2.72
N ASN A 113 4.51 -18.50 3.56
CA ASN A 113 5.92 -18.70 3.87
C ASN A 113 6.71 -19.06 2.60
N VAL A 114 6.18 -19.97 1.78
CA VAL A 114 6.77 -20.33 0.48
C VAL A 114 6.95 -19.11 -0.42
N ALA A 115 5.93 -18.25 -0.52
CA ALA A 115 6.03 -17.03 -1.31
C ALA A 115 7.06 -16.03 -0.73
N ALA A 116 7.09 -15.89 0.59
CA ALA A 116 8.01 -15.01 1.30
C ALA A 116 9.47 -15.46 1.15
N GLU A 117 9.76 -16.75 1.31
CA GLU A 117 11.09 -17.36 1.13
C GLU A 117 11.60 -17.21 -0.31
N ALA A 118 10.69 -17.22 -1.28
CA ALA A 118 10.98 -16.93 -2.68
C ALA A 118 11.14 -15.43 -3.00
N ASN A 119 11.30 -14.59 -1.97
CA ASN A 119 11.49 -13.13 -2.08
C ASN A 119 10.33 -12.37 -2.73
N TYR A 120 9.10 -12.88 -2.68
CA TYR A 120 7.96 -12.13 -3.18
C TYR A 120 7.59 -10.98 -2.21
N PRO A 121 7.73 -9.69 -2.60
CA PRO A 121 7.67 -8.59 -1.64
C PRO A 121 6.33 -8.46 -0.92
N ALA A 122 5.22 -8.62 -1.65
CA ALA A 122 3.89 -8.54 -1.07
C ALA A 122 3.62 -9.69 -0.08
N ALA A 123 4.20 -10.88 -0.28
CA ALA A 123 4.09 -11.96 0.69
C ALA A 123 4.82 -11.59 1.98
N LYS A 124 6.04 -11.08 1.93
CA LYS A 124 6.78 -10.72 3.14
C LYS A 124 6.03 -9.71 4.02
N VAL A 125 5.47 -8.66 3.42
CA VAL A 125 4.73 -7.65 4.17
C VAL A 125 3.44 -8.21 4.77
N ASN A 126 2.60 -8.85 3.96
CA ASN A 126 1.30 -9.33 4.42
C ASN A 126 1.41 -10.55 5.35
N PHE A 127 2.39 -11.42 5.10
CA PHE A 127 2.69 -12.52 6.01
C PHE A 127 3.28 -12.00 7.32
N GLY A 128 4.14 -10.98 7.28
CA GLY A 128 4.64 -10.29 8.48
C GLY A 128 3.49 -9.77 9.36
N MET A 129 2.56 -9.01 8.77
CA MET A 129 1.35 -8.55 9.48
C MET A 129 0.53 -9.69 10.08
N LEU A 130 0.41 -10.81 9.37
CA LEU A 130 -0.29 -11.99 9.89
C LEU A 130 0.43 -12.59 11.10
N MET A 131 1.76 -12.72 11.04
CA MET A 131 2.57 -13.24 12.15
C MET A 131 2.44 -12.37 13.40
N GLY A 132 2.49 -11.04 13.23
CA GLY A 132 2.24 -10.09 14.31
C GLY A 132 0.86 -10.27 14.96
N ARG A 133 -0.19 -10.40 14.15
CA ARG A 133 -1.56 -10.66 14.64
C ARG A 133 -1.71 -12.00 15.38
N LEU A 134 -0.85 -12.97 15.09
CA LEU A 134 -0.78 -14.26 15.77
C LEU A 134 0.17 -14.24 16.98
N GLY A 135 0.82 -13.11 17.27
CA GLY A 135 1.74 -12.91 18.39
C GLY A 135 3.19 -13.31 18.11
N ASP A 136 3.56 -13.62 16.86
CA ASP A 136 4.95 -13.86 16.46
C ASP A 136 5.60 -12.58 15.93
N GLU A 137 5.87 -11.67 16.87
CA GLU A 137 6.51 -10.38 16.58
C GLU A 137 7.94 -10.53 16.02
N GLN A 138 8.64 -11.61 16.40
CA GLN A 138 9.99 -11.89 15.89
C GLN A 138 9.97 -12.21 14.40
N GLN A 139 9.01 -13.04 13.98
CA GLN A 139 8.84 -13.36 12.57
C GLN A 139 8.30 -12.17 11.77
N GLU A 140 7.38 -11.39 12.35
CA GLU A 140 6.91 -10.12 11.76
C GLU A 140 8.09 -9.17 11.48
N PHE A 141 8.89 -8.87 12.51
CA PHE A 141 10.04 -7.98 12.41
C PHE A 141 11.05 -8.47 11.36
N ARG A 142 11.33 -9.77 11.33
CA ARG A 142 12.22 -10.37 10.32
C ARG A 142 11.70 -10.15 8.90
N LEU A 143 10.41 -10.41 8.66
CA LEU A 143 9.81 -10.28 7.34
C LEU A 143 9.75 -8.83 6.86
N TYR A 144 9.44 -7.87 7.74
CA TYR A 144 9.56 -6.45 7.41
C TYR A 144 10.99 -6.04 7.11
N THR A 145 11.96 -6.50 7.91
CA THR A 145 13.39 -6.24 7.67
C THR A 145 13.82 -6.72 6.29
N GLU A 146 13.49 -7.95 5.93
CA GLU A 146 13.84 -8.50 4.62
C GLU A 146 13.15 -7.76 3.46
N ALA A 147 11.87 -7.41 3.59
CA ALA A 147 11.14 -6.69 2.56
C ALA A 147 11.62 -5.23 2.40
N ALA A 148 11.89 -4.54 3.50
CA ALA A 148 12.40 -3.16 3.51
C ALA A 148 13.80 -3.08 2.89
N ASN A 149 14.67 -4.04 3.21
CA ASN A 149 15.99 -4.16 2.57
C ASN A 149 15.88 -4.47 1.06
N GLY A 150 14.78 -5.09 0.63
CA GLY A 150 14.43 -5.29 -0.78
C GLY A 150 13.81 -4.07 -1.47
N GLY A 151 13.72 -2.92 -0.79
CA GLY A 151 13.16 -1.67 -1.34
C GLY A 151 11.64 -1.55 -1.27
N ASN A 152 10.96 -2.41 -0.51
CA ASN A 152 9.51 -2.27 -0.34
C ASN A 152 9.17 -1.09 0.59
N ARG A 153 8.50 -0.07 0.04
CA ARG A 153 8.11 1.16 0.77
C ARG A 153 7.27 0.89 2.02
N LEU A 154 6.21 0.08 1.90
CA LEU A 154 5.33 -0.24 3.03
C LEU A 154 6.08 -1.00 4.13
N ALA A 155 6.98 -1.91 3.76
CA ALA A 155 7.85 -2.60 4.71
C ALA A 155 8.82 -1.63 5.40
N ALA A 156 9.37 -0.64 4.69
CA ALA A 156 10.22 0.38 5.29
C ALA A 156 9.44 1.20 6.33
N TYR A 157 8.21 1.61 6.02
CA TYR A 157 7.33 2.26 7.01
C TYR A 157 7.08 1.36 8.22
N ASN A 158 6.64 0.11 8.02
CA ASN A 158 6.35 -0.83 9.10
C ASN A 158 7.59 -1.15 9.95
N LEU A 159 8.77 -1.21 9.34
CA LEU A 159 10.02 -1.41 10.06
C LEU A 159 10.39 -0.18 10.90
N GLY A 160 10.08 1.03 10.41
CA GLY A 160 10.15 2.26 11.20
C GLY A 160 9.27 2.18 12.45
N VAL A 161 8.01 1.76 12.29
CA VAL A 161 7.07 1.52 13.41
C VAL A 161 7.63 0.47 14.37
N ALA A 162 8.15 -0.65 13.85
CA ALA A 162 8.68 -1.71 14.70
C ALA A 162 9.85 -1.25 15.57
N TYR A 163 10.76 -0.42 15.04
CA TYR A 163 11.81 0.20 15.86
C TYR A 163 11.30 1.29 16.80
N ARG A 164 10.24 2.02 16.43
CA ARG A 164 9.62 3.02 17.31
C ARG A 164 8.98 2.35 18.55
N ASP A 165 8.24 1.28 18.32
CA ASP A 165 7.39 0.64 19.34
C ASP A 165 8.05 -0.58 20.00
N GLY A 166 9.18 -1.05 19.46
CA GLY A 166 9.87 -2.25 19.94
C GLY A 166 9.19 -3.57 19.53
N LEU A 167 8.50 -3.59 18.38
CA LEU A 167 7.83 -4.80 17.89
C LEU A 167 8.86 -5.80 17.34
N GLY A 168 9.04 -6.92 18.04
CA GLY A 168 10.04 -7.93 17.70
C GLY A 168 11.49 -7.45 17.83
N THR A 169 11.74 -6.27 18.41
CA THR A 169 13.06 -5.65 18.57
C THR A 169 13.09 -4.75 19.81
N GLN A 170 14.24 -4.13 20.09
CA GLN A 170 14.29 -3.05 21.08
C GLN A 170 13.92 -1.71 20.43
N VAL A 171 13.32 -0.81 21.21
CA VAL A 171 13.06 0.57 20.80
C VAL A 171 14.38 1.24 20.38
N ASP A 172 14.40 1.80 19.17
CA ASP A 172 15.55 2.47 18.57
C ASP A 172 15.08 3.60 17.65
N VAL A 173 14.94 4.81 18.22
CA VAL A 173 14.40 5.97 17.51
C VAL A 173 15.26 6.38 16.30
N THR A 174 16.58 6.20 16.36
CA THR A 174 17.47 6.51 15.23
C THR A 174 17.19 5.59 14.04
N LYS A 175 17.00 4.29 14.30
CA LYS A 175 16.60 3.36 13.23
C LYS A 175 15.18 3.60 12.76
N ALA A 176 14.25 3.93 13.66
CA ALA A 176 12.88 4.29 13.30
C ALA A 176 12.86 5.44 12.29
N LEU A 177 13.54 6.55 12.63
CA LEU A 177 13.71 7.71 11.75
C LEU A 177 14.35 7.33 10.41
N THR A 178 15.43 6.56 10.43
CA THR A 178 16.11 6.11 9.19
C THR A 178 15.15 5.37 8.24
N TRP A 179 14.28 4.52 8.79
CA TRP A 179 13.34 3.74 7.98
C TRP A 179 12.12 4.55 7.54
N PHE A 180 11.61 5.44 8.40
CA PHE A 180 10.59 6.40 7.99
C PHE A 180 11.09 7.35 6.90
N GLU A 181 12.32 7.85 6.99
CA GLU A 181 12.92 8.73 5.98
C GLU A 181 13.02 8.04 4.62
N LYS A 182 13.39 6.75 4.60
CA LYS A 182 13.39 5.95 3.37
C LYS A 182 11.99 5.79 2.78
N ALA A 183 10.99 5.48 3.60
CA ALA A 183 9.61 5.37 3.12
C ALA A 183 9.08 6.73 2.61
N ALA A 184 9.38 7.82 3.33
CA ALA A 184 9.02 9.17 2.94
C ALA A 184 9.75 9.65 1.67
N ALA A 185 10.99 9.23 1.43
CA ALA A 185 11.69 9.52 0.17
C ALA A 185 10.94 8.92 -1.04
N GLU A 186 10.31 7.77 -0.86
CA GLU A 186 9.46 7.08 -1.85
C GLU A 186 7.99 7.56 -1.83
N GLY A 187 7.73 8.72 -1.23
CA GLY A 187 6.41 9.37 -1.25
C GLY A 187 5.41 8.86 -0.21
N ASP A 188 5.83 8.08 0.79
CA ASP A 188 4.98 7.74 1.93
C ASP A 188 4.73 8.96 2.82
N ASP A 189 3.50 9.44 2.83
CA ASP A 189 3.05 10.63 3.57
C ASP A 189 2.84 10.34 5.06
N THR A 190 2.44 9.11 5.39
CA THR A 190 2.29 8.63 6.77
C THR A 190 3.65 8.50 7.45
N ALA A 191 4.68 8.01 6.75
CA ALA A 191 6.04 8.00 7.26
C ALA A 191 6.57 9.42 7.52
N ALA A 192 6.33 10.37 6.60
CA ALA A 192 6.69 11.77 6.81
C ALA A 192 5.98 12.37 8.05
N PHE A 193 4.68 12.09 8.21
CA PHE A 193 3.93 12.49 9.40
C PHE A 193 4.54 11.92 10.69
N ASN A 194 4.91 10.64 10.72
CA ASN A 194 5.49 10.00 11.91
C ASN A 194 6.85 10.60 12.29
N ILE A 195 7.65 11.05 11.32
CA ILE A 195 8.89 11.78 11.63
C ILE A 195 8.54 13.12 12.28
N GLY A 196 7.56 13.85 11.72
CA GLY A 196 7.08 15.09 12.31
C GLY A 196 6.63 14.91 13.76
N ALA A 197 5.79 13.90 14.00
CA ALA A 197 5.28 13.57 15.34
C ALA A 197 6.38 13.22 16.34
N ILE A 198 7.42 12.47 15.93
CA ILE A 198 8.54 12.15 16.82
C ILE A 198 9.28 13.42 17.30
N TYR A 199 9.50 14.38 16.41
CA TYR A 199 10.15 15.65 16.75
C TYR A 199 9.23 16.62 17.49
N ASP A 200 7.93 16.57 17.24
CA ASP A 200 6.92 17.39 17.91
C ASP A 200 6.70 16.93 19.36
N GLU A 201 6.47 15.63 19.55
CA GLU A 201 6.19 15.06 20.88
C GLU A 201 7.40 15.14 21.82
N GLY A 202 8.62 15.04 21.28
CA GLY A 202 9.85 15.12 22.07
C GLY A 202 10.05 13.99 23.10
N THR A 203 9.26 12.91 23.02
CA THR A 203 9.24 11.82 24.03
C THR A 203 10.39 10.83 23.83
N MET A 204 10.73 10.54 22.58
CA MET A 204 11.77 9.57 22.20
C MET A 204 13.14 10.22 21.95
N LEU A 205 13.14 11.50 21.60
CA LEU A 205 14.31 12.35 21.38
C LEU A 205 13.92 13.80 21.70
N PRO A 206 14.85 14.72 21.99
CA PRO A 206 14.51 16.11 22.30
C PRO A 206 13.66 16.78 21.21
N ALA A 207 12.58 17.46 21.61
CA ALA A 207 11.71 18.13 20.65
C ALA A 207 12.46 19.12 19.74
N ASP A 208 12.02 19.22 18.49
CA ASP A 208 12.49 20.19 17.49
C ASP A 208 11.33 20.60 16.58
N ASP A 209 10.65 21.68 16.96
CA ASP A 209 9.49 22.18 16.24
C ASP A 209 9.80 22.52 14.79
N GLN A 210 11.01 23.01 14.47
CA GLN A 210 11.35 23.34 13.08
C GLN A 210 11.40 22.09 12.21
N THR A 211 11.98 21.02 12.74
CA THR A 211 12.02 19.74 12.06
C THR A 211 10.61 19.14 11.97
N ALA A 212 9.82 19.20 13.04
CA ALA A 212 8.43 18.76 13.04
C ALA A 212 7.59 19.45 11.96
N ILE A 213 7.64 20.79 11.91
CA ILE A 213 6.94 21.63 10.92
C ILE A 213 7.33 21.22 9.49
N ALA A 214 8.63 21.04 9.22
CA ALA A 214 9.09 20.68 7.88
C ALA A 214 8.53 19.32 7.42
N TRP A 215 8.47 18.35 8.34
CA TRP A 215 7.94 17.02 8.04
C TRP A 215 6.42 16.98 7.96
N TYR A 216 5.72 17.71 8.82
CA TYR A 216 4.26 17.89 8.71
C TYR A 216 3.88 18.60 7.42
N ASP A 217 4.59 19.65 7.02
CA ASP A 217 4.35 20.34 5.74
C ASP A 217 4.55 19.40 4.55
N LEU A 218 5.62 18.59 4.54
CA LEU A 218 5.84 17.58 3.51
C LEU A 218 4.70 16.55 3.45
N ALA A 219 4.27 16.03 4.60
CA ALA A 219 3.18 15.06 4.68
C ALA A 219 1.84 15.68 4.24
N ALA A 220 1.54 16.91 4.67
CA ALA A 220 0.34 17.65 4.30
C ALA A 220 0.29 17.93 2.79
N GLN A 221 1.42 18.32 2.18
CA GLN A 221 1.51 18.52 0.72
C GLN A 221 1.24 17.23 -0.06
N ARG A 222 1.58 16.07 0.51
CA ARG A 222 1.29 14.74 -0.06
C ARG A 222 -0.10 14.22 0.28
N GLY A 223 -0.83 14.95 1.11
CA GLY A 223 -2.24 14.71 1.36
C GLY A 223 -2.57 14.06 2.69
N ASN A 224 -1.61 13.91 3.59
CA ASN A 224 -1.86 13.37 4.93
C ASN A 224 -2.72 14.36 5.74
N THR A 225 -3.89 13.93 6.18
CA THR A 225 -4.85 14.79 6.91
C THR A 225 -4.40 15.09 8.33
N ASP A 226 -3.80 14.13 9.03
CA ASP A 226 -3.30 14.34 10.40
C ASP A 226 -2.19 15.40 10.43
N ALA A 227 -1.31 15.38 9.43
CA ALA A 227 -0.29 16.40 9.26
C ALA A 227 -0.87 17.79 8.96
N MET A 228 -1.96 17.87 8.17
CA MET A 228 -2.67 19.14 7.94
C MET A 228 -3.25 19.68 9.26
N ILE A 229 -3.83 18.79 10.09
CA ILE A 229 -4.37 19.17 11.39
C ILE A 229 -3.26 19.67 12.32
N ASN A 230 -2.17 18.91 12.50
CA ASN A 230 -1.10 19.30 13.41
C ASN A 230 -0.41 20.59 12.95
N LEU A 231 -0.11 20.73 11.66
CA LEU A 231 0.45 21.98 11.14
C LEU A 231 -0.53 23.16 11.29
N GLY A 232 -1.84 22.90 11.15
CA GLY A 232 -2.88 23.89 11.41
C GLY A 232 -2.88 24.35 12.87
N LEU A 233 -2.75 23.43 13.81
CA LEU A 233 -2.68 23.71 15.25
C LEU A 233 -1.41 24.51 15.61
N MET A 234 -0.28 24.22 14.97
CA MET A 234 0.96 24.99 15.14
C MET A 234 0.81 26.42 14.63
N TYR A 235 0.18 26.63 13.47
CA TYR A 235 -0.15 27.98 12.99
C TYR A 235 -1.20 28.71 13.83
N GLU A 236 -2.15 27.99 14.44
CA GLU A 236 -3.15 28.55 15.34
C GLU A 236 -2.53 29.03 16.66
N SER A 237 -1.68 28.21 17.26
CA SER A 237 -1.04 28.48 18.56
C SER A 237 0.20 29.37 18.47
N GLY A 238 0.91 29.33 17.33
CA GLY A 238 2.23 29.94 17.18
C GLY A 238 3.36 29.12 17.81
N GLU A 239 3.16 27.83 18.04
CA GLU A 239 4.18 26.90 18.54
C GLU A 239 5.19 26.58 17.44
N GLY A 240 6.47 26.85 17.69
CA GLY A 240 7.55 26.68 16.70
C GLY A 240 7.48 27.60 15.48
N ILE A 241 6.36 28.25 15.18
CA ILE A 241 6.14 29.07 14.00
C ILE A 241 5.38 30.34 14.34
N THR A 242 5.57 31.42 13.58
CA THR A 242 4.73 32.61 13.74
C THR A 242 3.27 32.24 13.48
N ALA A 243 2.40 32.53 14.46
CA ALA A 243 0.97 32.27 14.35
C ALA A 243 0.37 32.94 13.10
N ASP A 244 -0.46 32.18 12.38
CA ASP A 244 -1.12 32.59 11.14
C ASP A 244 -2.48 31.90 11.04
N ALA A 245 -3.51 32.58 11.55
CA ALA A 245 -4.88 32.09 11.55
C ALA A 245 -5.41 31.74 10.16
N GLN A 246 -4.97 32.44 9.10
CA GLN A 246 -5.43 32.16 7.75
C GLN A 246 -4.83 30.84 7.24
N LYS A 247 -3.53 30.62 7.46
CA LYS A 247 -2.89 29.34 7.12
C LYS A 247 -3.47 28.17 7.92
N ALA A 248 -3.74 28.37 9.21
CA ALA A 248 -4.37 27.36 10.05
C ALA A 248 -5.72 26.92 9.46
N VAL A 249 -6.60 27.88 9.17
CA VAL A 249 -7.91 27.60 8.55
C VAL A 249 -7.80 26.95 7.18
N ASP A 250 -6.84 27.37 6.35
CA ASP A 250 -6.66 26.78 5.03
C ASP A 250 -6.22 25.31 5.11
N LEU A 251 -5.41 24.95 6.10
CA LEU A 251 -5.05 23.55 6.37
C LEU A 251 -6.24 22.75 6.90
N TYR A 252 -6.99 23.29 7.86
CA TYR A 252 -8.20 22.65 8.37
C TYR A 252 -9.26 22.43 7.29
N ARG A 253 -9.43 23.39 6.39
CA ARG A 253 -10.34 23.26 5.24
C ARG A 253 -9.89 22.14 4.29
N LYS A 254 -8.60 22.05 3.97
CA LYS A 254 -8.07 20.96 3.14
C LYS A 254 -8.28 19.59 3.77
N ALA A 255 -8.12 19.48 5.10
CA ALA A 255 -8.43 18.25 5.82
C ALA A 255 -9.93 17.92 5.76
N ALA A 256 -10.80 18.92 5.97
CA ALA A 256 -12.25 18.76 5.90
C ALA A 256 -12.75 18.33 4.51
N GLU A 257 -12.18 18.90 3.43
CA GLU A 257 -12.46 18.50 2.04
C GLU A 257 -12.12 17.04 1.75
N LYS A 258 -11.20 16.46 2.53
CA LYS A 258 -10.83 15.04 2.51
C LYS A 258 -11.65 14.17 3.48
N GLY A 259 -12.66 14.74 4.13
CA GLY A 259 -13.56 14.05 5.04
C GLY A 259 -13.11 14.05 6.50
N ASP A 260 -12.06 14.79 6.87
CA ASP A 260 -11.64 14.88 8.26
C ASP A 260 -12.62 15.74 9.10
N LEU A 261 -13.20 15.12 10.13
CA LEU A 261 -14.22 15.76 10.96
C LEU A 261 -13.63 16.81 11.90
N PHE A 262 -12.39 16.64 12.36
CA PHE A 262 -11.75 17.61 13.25
C PHE A 262 -11.42 18.90 12.50
N GLY A 263 -10.88 18.79 11.29
CA GLY A 263 -10.69 19.92 10.37
C GLY A 263 -12.00 20.64 10.08
N ALA A 264 -13.09 19.90 9.83
CA ALA A 264 -14.41 20.50 9.63
C ALA A 264 -14.89 21.27 10.87
N GLN A 265 -14.70 20.71 12.07
CA GLN A 265 -15.01 21.37 13.33
C GLN A 265 -14.20 22.64 13.54
N LYS A 266 -12.89 22.59 13.32
CA LYS A 266 -12.01 23.77 13.39
C LYS A 266 -12.41 24.86 12.42
N VAL A 267 -12.82 24.53 11.20
CA VAL A 267 -13.34 25.52 10.25
C VAL A 267 -14.61 26.20 10.79
N MET A 268 -15.53 25.44 11.40
CA MET A 268 -16.74 26.02 12.02
C MET A 268 -16.41 26.92 13.21
N GLU A 269 -15.47 26.50 14.08
CA GLU A 269 -15.01 27.29 15.22
C GLU A 269 -14.50 28.68 14.77
N PHE A 270 -13.65 28.72 13.73
CA PHE A 270 -13.14 29.99 13.20
C PHE A 270 -14.23 30.85 12.54
N GLN A 271 -15.30 30.26 12.01
CA GLN A 271 -16.47 31.00 11.50
C GLN A 271 -17.27 31.63 12.65
N GLU A 272 -17.49 30.88 13.73
CA GLU A 272 -18.22 31.34 14.91
C GLU A 272 -17.48 32.49 15.62
N LEU A 273 -16.15 32.43 15.65
CA LEU A 273 -15.30 33.51 16.15
C LEU A 273 -15.22 34.72 15.21
N GLY A 274 -15.84 34.67 14.03
CA GLY A 274 -15.83 35.75 13.04
C GLY A 274 -14.47 35.97 12.36
N MET A 275 -13.57 34.98 12.44
CA MET A 275 -12.22 35.04 11.85
C MET A 275 -12.25 34.74 10.34
N ILE A 276 -13.27 34.03 9.87
CA ILE A 276 -13.56 33.81 8.44
C ILE A 276 -15.06 33.93 8.14
N PRO A 277 -15.47 34.20 6.88
CA PRO A 277 -16.87 34.29 6.52
C PRO A 277 -17.59 32.97 6.80
N ALA A 278 -18.78 33.05 7.41
CA ALA A 278 -19.67 31.91 7.51
C ALA A 278 -19.97 31.35 6.11
N GLN A 279 -19.96 30.03 5.96
CA GLN A 279 -20.51 29.40 4.76
C GLN A 279 -21.96 29.88 4.60
N PRO A 280 -22.42 30.22 3.38
CA PRO A 280 -23.84 30.45 3.15
C PRO A 280 -24.55 29.19 3.64
N LYS A 281 -25.46 29.34 4.62
CA LYS A 281 -26.37 28.24 4.95
C LYS A 281 -27.04 27.87 3.63
N GLN A 282 -26.77 26.66 3.10
CA GLN A 282 -27.63 26.13 2.04
C GLN A 282 -29.05 26.23 2.59
N ASP A 283 -29.91 26.97 1.90
CA ASP A 283 -31.28 27.11 2.34
C ASP A 283 -31.88 25.70 2.36
N MET A 284 -32.16 25.21 3.56
CA MET A 284 -32.72 23.88 3.74
C MET A 284 -34.05 23.77 2.97
N ASN A 285 -34.73 24.89 2.72
CA ASN A 285 -35.92 24.93 1.85
C ASN A 285 -35.59 24.70 0.38
N GLU A 286 -34.43 25.13 -0.12
CA GLU A 286 -33.98 24.92 -1.50
C GLU A 286 -33.57 23.45 -1.73
N VAL A 287 -32.89 22.85 -0.74
CA VAL A 287 -32.58 21.41 -0.72
C VAL A 287 -33.86 20.58 -0.59
N MET A 288 -34.79 20.97 0.28
CA MET A 288 -36.08 20.28 0.40
C MET A 288 -36.92 20.42 -0.87
N ASN A 289 -36.94 21.57 -1.54
CA ASN A 289 -37.65 21.78 -2.80
C ASN A 289 -37.11 20.95 -3.97
N THR A 290 -35.84 20.54 -3.91
CA THR A 290 -35.27 19.61 -4.91
C THR A 290 -35.52 18.15 -4.58
N LEU A 291 -35.88 17.83 -3.33
CA LEU A 291 -36.26 16.49 -2.85
C LEU A 291 -37.76 16.21 -2.89
N VAL A 292 -38.62 17.22 -3.16
CA VAL A 292 -40.06 17.00 -3.38
C VAL A 292 -40.28 16.44 -4.78
N LEU A 293 -40.77 15.20 -4.85
CA LEU A 293 -41.25 14.58 -6.09
C LEU A 293 -42.25 15.51 -6.77
N LYS A 294 -41.94 15.94 -7.99
CA LYS A 294 -42.84 16.75 -8.82
C LYS A 294 -43.93 15.86 -9.41
N GLN A 295 -45.05 16.47 -9.79
CA GLN A 295 -46.13 15.79 -10.47
C GLN A 295 -45.63 15.25 -11.82
N GLY A 296 -45.29 13.96 -11.85
CA GLY A 296 -44.63 13.28 -12.99
C GLY A 296 -43.50 12.33 -12.58
N ASP A 297 -42.93 12.48 -11.39
CA ASP A 297 -41.79 11.69 -10.91
C ASP A 297 -42.18 10.33 -10.30
N ILE A 298 -43.49 10.05 -10.20
CA ILE A 298 -44.01 8.76 -9.73
C ILE A 298 -44.26 7.90 -10.97
N GLU A 299 -43.40 6.91 -11.20
CA GLU A 299 -43.67 5.84 -12.15
C GLU A 299 -44.96 5.13 -11.74
N THR A 300 -46.07 5.39 -12.45
CA THR A 300 -47.26 4.56 -12.35
C THR A 300 -46.89 3.17 -12.86
N PRO A 301 -47.02 2.10 -12.06
CA PRO A 301 -46.76 0.76 -12.54
C PRO A 301 -47.64 0.47 -13.75
N ALA A 302 -47.03 0.13 -14.89
CA ALA A 302 -47.76 -0.34 -16.05
C ALA A 302 -48.63 -1.52 -15.60
N LYS A 303 -49.95 -1.40 -15.78
CA LYS A 303 -50.89 -2.49 -15.58
C LYS A 303 -50.47 -3.64 -16.50
N ASN A 304 -49.78 -4.63 -15.94
CA ASN A 304 -49.72 -5.97 -16.52
C ASN A 304 -51.12 -6.58 -16.42
N GLY A 305 -52.00 -6.20 -17.34
CA GLY A 305 -53.20 -6.95 -17.65
C GLY A 305 -52.80 -8.18 -18.44
N ARG A 306 -52.81 -9.34 -17.77
CA ARG A 306 -53.08 -10.60 -18.46
C ARG A 306 -54.54 -10.54 -18.90
N ASP A 307 -54.79 -10.60 -20.19
CA ASP A 307 -56.04 -11.11 -20.75
C ASP A 307 -55.67 -12.00 -21.94
N ILE A 308 -55.98 -13.29 -21.76
CA ILE A 308 -56.27 -14.37 -22.74
C ILE A 308 -55.59 -14.33 -24.12
#